data_AF-A0A8T2WG50-F1
#
_entry.id   AF-A0A8T2WG50-F1
#
_cell.length_a   1.000
_cell.length_b   1.000
_cell.length_c   1.000
_cell.angle_alpha   90.00
_cell.angle_beta   90.00
_cell.angle_gamma   90.00
#
_symmetry.space_group_name_H-M   'P 1'
#
loop_
_entity.id
_entity.type
_entity.pdbx_description
1 polymer ?
#
loop_
_entity_poly.entity_id
_entity_poly.type
_entity_poly.pdbx_seq_one_letter_code
_entity_poly.pdbx_strand_id
1 'polypeptide(L)'
;EGAASNNHISWPSPEIPTIDLNDPNPENLVRLIADASKEWGIFQVVNHGIPSDLIAKLQDVGKKFLNSLKKRKRCMLSLMIQRALKGMDRNCRIIP
;
A
#
# COMPACT_ATOMS: atom_id res chain seq x y z
N GLU A 1 -28.26 -36.29 -19.06
CA GLU A 1 -28.29 -35.50 -17.81
C GLU A 1 -26.93 -35.61 -17.13
N GLY A 2 -26.42 -34.52 -16.55
CA GLY A 2 -25.17 -34.53 -15.79
C GLY A 2 -24.27 -33.33 -16.08
N ALA A 3 -24.72 -32.12 -15.73
CA ALA A 3 -23.87 -30.92 -15.73
C ALA A 3 -22.94 -30.97 -14.51
N ALA A 4 -21.63 -30.83 -14.73
CA ALA A 4 -20.64 -30.68 -13.67
C ALA A 4 -20.84 -29.33 -12.95
N SER A 5 -21.14 -29.38 -11.66
CA SER A 5 -21.29 -28.19 -10.80
C SER A 5 -19.91 -27.63 -10.44
N ASN A 6 -19.53 -26.51 -11.04
CA ASN A 6 -18.38 -25.73 -10.62
C ASN A 6 -18.70 -25.00 -9.31
N ASN A 7 -18.45 -25.63 -8.18
CA ASN A 7 -18.60 -25.02 -6.86
C ASN A 7 -17.45 -24.02 -6.64
N HIS A 8 -17.70 -22.75 -6.96
CA HIS A 8 -16.82 -21.63 -6.59
C HIS A 8 -16.86 -21.46 -5.07
N ILE A 9 -15.87 -22.03 -4.37
CA ILE A 9 -15.70 -21.84 -2.93
C ILE A 9 -15.13 -20.43 -2.72
N SER A 10 -16.01 -19.46 -2.47
CA SER A 10 -15.60 -18.15 -1.93
C SER A 10 -15.24 -18.34 -0.46
N TRP A 11 -13.96 -18.30 -0.14
CA TRP A 11 -13.50 -18.23 1.25
C TRP A 11 -13.89 -16.85 1.81
N PRO A 12 -14.58 -16.76 2.96
CA PRO A 12 -14.84 -15.47 3.58
C PRO A 12 -13.50 -14.82 3.93
N SER A 13 -13.22 -13.68 3.31
CA SER A 13 -12.06 -12.87 3.68
C SER A 13 -12.29 -12.31 5.09
N PRO A 14 -11.34 -12.47 6.02
CA PRO A 14 -11.44 -11.84 7.33
C PRO A 14 -11.56 -10.32 7.15
N GLU A 15 -12.59 -9.71 7.73
CA GLU A 15 -12.80 -8.26 7.68
C GLU A 15 -12.03 -7.58 8.82
N ILE A 16 -11.14 -6.65 8.48
CA ILE A 16 -10.34 -5.91 9.47
C ILE A 16 -11.28 -5.10 10.37
N PRO A 17 -11.18 -5.19 11.71
CA PRO A 17 -12.05 -4.47 12.63
C PRO A 17 -12.04 -2.96 12.37
N THR A 18 -13.20 -2.33 12.44
CA THR A 18 -13.34 -0.87 12.33
C THR A 18 -13.85 -0.32 13.66
N ILE A 19 -13.15 0.68 14.21
CA ILE A 19 -13.43 1.29 15.50
C ILE A 19 -13.90 2.73 15.29
N ASP A 20 -15.07 3.07 15.83
CA ASP A 20 -15.59 4.43 15.87
C ASP A 20 -15.02 5.19 17.06
N LEU A 21 -14.22 6.22 16.82
CA LEU A 21 -13.61 7.03 17.89
C LEU A 21 -14.59 8.04 18.52
N ASN A 22 -15.81 8.15 17.99
CA ASN A 22 -16.87 8.98 18.55
C ASN A 22 -17.82 8.19 19.48
N ASP A 23 -17.45 6.96 19.87
CA ASP A 23 -18.19 6.18 20.87
C ASP A 23 -18.26 6.98 22.20
N PRO A 24 -19.46 7.28 22.73
CA PRO A 24 -19.61 8.03 23.96
C PRO A 24 -19.17 7.25 25.22
N ASN A 25 -18.95 5.93 25.12
CA ASN A 25 -18.47 5.10 26.20
C ASN A 25 -16.95 4.84 26.10
N PRO A 26 -16.13 5.55 26.90
CA PRO A 26 -14.67 5.41 26.83
C PRO A 26 -14.16 4.03 27.24
N GLU A 27 -14.85 3.33 28.17
CA GLU A 27 -14.44 1.99 28.60
C GLU A 27 -14.63 0.97 27.47
N ASN A 28 -15.72 1.09 26.72
CA ASN A 28 -15.97 0.24 25.57
C ASN A 28 -14.93 0.50 24.46
N LEU A 29 -14.61 1.77 24.20
CA LEU A 29 -13.62 2.15 23.21
C LEU A 29 -12.23 1.57 23.54
N VAL A 30 -11.79 1.69 24.80
CA VAL A 30 -10.52 1.12 25.26
C VAL A 30 -10.50 -0.39 25.10
N ARG A 31 -11.59 -1.08 25.46
CA ARG A 31 -11.71 -2.53 25.27
C ARG A 31 -11.61 -2.92 23.79
N LEU A 32 -12.35 -2.26 22.90
CA LEU A 32 -12.32 -2.53 21.47
C LEU A 32 -10.92 -2.35 20.87
N ILE A 33 -10.20 -1.29 21.28
CA ILE A 33 -8.81 -1.06 20.84
C ILE A 33 -7.89 -2.17 21.35
N ALA A 34 -8.02 -2.56 22.63
CA ALA A 34 -7.20 -3.60 23.23
C ALA A 34 -7.42 -4.97 22.57
N ASP A 35 -8.68 -5.35 22.35
CA ASP A 35 -9.05 -6.61 21.72
C ASP A 35 -8.58 -6.63 20.25
N ALA A 36 -8.84 -5.58 19.47
CA ALA A 36 -8.38 -5.51 18.08
C ALA A 36 -6.84 -5.52 17.97
N SER A 37 -6.15 -4.85 18.89
CA SER A 37 -4.68 -4.87 18.94
C SER A 37 -4.13 -6.27 19.26
N LYS A 38 -4.78 -6.98 20.18
CA LYS A 38 -4.36 -8.32 20.62
C LYS A 38 -4.67 -9.40 19.58
N GLU A 39 -5.85 -9.38 18.99
CA GLU A 39 -6.33 -10.42 18.08
C GLU A 39 -5.88 -10.21 16.64
N TRP A 40 -5.84 -8.95 16.18
CA TRP A 40 -5.54 -8.61 14.78
C TRP A 40 -4.21 -7.91 14.58
N GLY A 41 -3.75 -7.11 15.57
CA GLY A 41 -2.57 -6.25 15.43
C GLY A 41 -2.76 -5.05 14.48
N ILE A 42 -3.93 -4.96 13.84
CA ILE A 42 -4.35 -3.85 12.98
C ILE A 42 -5.86 -3.66 13.05
N PHE A 43 -6.32 -2.42 12.94
CA PHE A 43 -7.72 -2.04 12.86
C PHE A 43 -7.85 -0.73 12.08
N GLN A 44 -9.04 -0.48 11.56
CA GLN A 44 -9.42 0.78 10.92
C GLN A 44 -10.08 1.68 11.96
N VAL A 45 -9.93 3.00 11.83
CA VAL A 45 -10.61 3.97 12.69
C VAL A 45 -11.47 4.90 11.85
N VAL A 46 -12.66 5.23 12.35
CA VAL A 46 -13.59 6.20 11.76
C VAL A 46 -13.93 7.29 12.78
N ASN A 47 -14.48 8.40 12.30
CA ASN A 47 -14.84 9.57 13.12
C ASN A 47 -13.69 10.08 14.02
N HIS A 48 -12.45 9.94 13.57
CA HIS A 48 -11.23 10.37 14.27
C HIS A 48 -11.04 11.91 14.35
N GLY A 49 -12.01 12.70 13.86
CA GLY A 49 -11.96 14.17 13.89
C GLY A 49 -10.94 14.83 12.94
N ILE A 50 -10.24 14.06 12.12
CA ILE A 50 -9.27 14.60 11.13
C ILE A 50 -10.04 14.97 9.86
N PRO A 51 -9.95 16.22 9.37
CA PRO A 51 -10.66 16.64 8.16
C PRO A 51 -10.25 15.81 6.93
N SER A 52 -11.23 15.35 6.17
CA SER A 52 -10.99 14.52 4.97
C SER A 52 -10.13 15.25 3.92
N ASP A 53 -10.28 16.57 3.78
CA ASP A 53 -9.47 17.39 2.87
C ASP A 53 -7.98 17.38 3.23
N LEU A 54 -7.65 17.30 4.52
CA LEU A 54 -6.27 17.21 4.98
C LEU A 54 -5.67 15.86 4.58
N ILE A 55 -6.41 14.77 4.78
CA ILE A 55 -6.00 13.41 4.37
C ILE A 55 -5.83 13.37 2.84
N ALA A 56 -6.75 13.94 2.08
CA ALA A 56 -6.67 14.00 0.62
C ALA A 56 -5.42 14.76 0.14
N LYS A 57 -5.12 15.91 0.73
CA LYS A 57 -3.89 16.68 0.43
C LYS A 57 -2.62 15.89 0.77
N LEU A 58 -2.59 15.21 1.92
CA LEU A 58 -1.47 14.36 2.32
C LEU A 58 -1.23 13.23 1.31
N GLN A 59 -2.30 12.55 0.89
CA GLN A 59 -2.25 11.49 -0.11
C GLN A 59 -1.75 12.01 -1.47
N ASP A 60 -2.20 13.19 -1.91
CA ASP A 60 -1.76 13.80 -3.17
C ASP A 60 -0.25 14.12 -3.15
N VAL A 61 0.23 14.77 -2.08
CA VAL A 61 1.66 15.07 -1.92
C VAL A 61 2.49 13.79 -1.86
N GLY A 62 2.04 12.79 -1.11
CA GLY A 62 2.69 11.48 -1.02
C GLY A 62 2.81 10.80 -2.38
N LYS A 63 1.72 10.79 -3.17
CA LYS A 63 1.72 10.24 -4.54
C LYS A 63 2.73 10.97 -5.43
N LYS A 64 2.72 12.30 -5.42
CA LYS A 64 3.66 13.14 -6.20
C LYS A 64 5.12 12.83 -5.82
N PHE A 65 5.41 12.73 -4.53
CA PHE A 65 6.75 12.40 -4.02
C PHE A 65 7.21 11.01 -4.48
N LEU A 66 6.40 9.97 -4.28
CA LEU A 66 6.73 8.60 -4.68
C LEU A 66 6.91 8.48 -6.20
N ASN A 67 6.09 9.17 -6.99
CA ASN A 67 6.24 9.22 -8.45
C ASN A 67 7.55 9.91 -8.86
N SER A 68 7.93 10.99 -8.16
CA SER A 68 9.21 11.66 -8.34
C SER A 68 10.39 10.71 -8.07
N LEU A 69 10.32 9.88 -7.02
CA LEU A 69 11.33 8.86 -6.73
C LEU A 69 11.41 7.79 -7.83
N LYS A 70 10.26 7.29 -8.31
CA LYS A 70 10.20 6.32 -9.42
C LYS A 70 10.88 6.88 -10.68
N LYS A 71 10.59 8.14 -11.03
CA LYS A 71 11.20 8.82 -12.18
C LYS A 71 12.73 8.91 -12.01
N ARG A 72 13.21 9.36 -10.84
CA ARG A 72 14.65 9.44 -10.57
C ARG A 72 15.34 8.08 -10.62
N LYS A 73 14.76 7.04 -10.00
CA LYS A 73 15.29 5.66 -10.07
C LYS A 73 15.39 5.17 -11.52
N ARG A 74 14.38 5.44 -12.35
CA ARG A 74 14.39 5.11 -13.79
C ARG A 74 15.46 5.88 -14.54
N CYS A 75 15.59 7.20 -14.33
CA CYS A 75 16.62 8.02 -14.98
C CYS A 75 18.04 7.56 -14.58
N MET A 76 18.26 7.27 -13.31
CA MET A 76 19.55 6.75 -12.82
C MET A 76 19.89 5.41 -13.48
N LEU A 77 18.93 4.49 -13.53
CA LEU A 77 19.11 3.21 -14.19
C LEU A 77 19.43 3.38 -15.69
N SER A 78 18.69 4.26 -16.37
CA SER A 78 18.93 4.56 -17.78
C SER A 78 20.33 5.14 -18.01
N LEU A 79 20.80 6.03 -17.14
CA LEU A 79 22.12 6.64 -17.25
C LEU A 79 23.23 5.60 -17.02
N MET A 80 23.05 4.69 -16.05
CA MET A 80 23.99 3.59 -15.80
C MET A 80 24.12 2.68 -17.03
N ILE A 81 22.99 2.30 -17.64
CA ILE A 81 22.96 1.48 -18.85
C ILE A 81 23.62 2.23 -20.03
N GLN A 82 23.31 3.51 -20.22
CA GLN A 82 23.94 4.30 -21.28
C GLN A 82 25.46 4.44 -21.11
N ARG A 83 25.95 4.60 -19.87
CA ARG A 83 27.39 4.63 -19.58
C ARG A 83 28.06 3.30 -19.90
N ALA A 84 27.42 2.18 -19.54
CA ALA A 84 27.91 0.85 -19.87
C ALA A 84 27.95 0.61 -21.40
N LEU A 85 26.90 0.99 -22.12
CA LEU A 85 26.81 0.86 -23.59
C LEU A 85 27.81 1.75 -24.33
N LYS A 86 28.06 2.98 -23.85
CA LYS A 86 29.05 3.89 -24.44
C LYS A 86 30.49 3.36 -24.33
N GLY A 87 30.75 2.51 -23.35
CA GLY A 87 32.02 1.82 -23.18
C GLY A 87 32.05 0.40 -23.76
N MET A 88 31.09 0.01 -24.61
CA MET A 88 31.05 -1.33 -25.23
C MET A 88 31.26 -1.28 -26.74
N ASP A 89 32.08 -2.20 -27.28
CA ASP A 89 32.24 -2.39 -28.74
C ASP A 89 31.03 -3.09 -29.37
N ARG A 90 31.02 -3.23 -30.71
CA ARG A 90 29.93 -3.90 -31.45
C ARG A 90 29.77 -5.40 -31.12
N ASN A 91 30.71 -5.99 -30.38
CA ASN A 91 30.70 -7.37 -29.89
C ASN A 91 30.41 -7.42 -28.37
N CYS A 92 29.89 -6.34 -27.78
CA CYS A 92 29.57 -6.22 -26.36
C CYS A 92 30.78 -6.39 -25.41
N ARG A 93 31.99 -6.03 -25.83
CA ARG A 93 33.17 -6.01 -24.94
C ARG A 93 33.45 -4.61 -24.40
N ILE A 94 33.84 -4.52 -23.13
CA ILE A 94 34.28 -3.25 -22.52
C ILE A 94 35.49 -2.73 -23.30
N ILE A 95 35.41 -1.49 -23.77
CA ILE A 95 36.51 -0.74 -24.38
C ILE A 95 37.37 -0.21 -23.22
N PRO A 96 38.63 -0.68 -23.05
CA PRO A 96 39.51 -0.24 -21.97
C PRO A 96 39.92 1.23 -22.09
#